data_AF-A0A819Y9Z4-F1
#
_entry.id   AF-A0A819Y9Z4-F1
#
_cell.length_a   1.000
_cell.length_b   1.000
_cell.length_c   1.000
_cell.angle_alpha   90.00
_cell.angle_beta   90.00
_cell.angle_gamma   90.00
#
_symmetry.space_group_name_H-M   'P 1'
#
loop_
_entity.id
_entity.type
_entity.pdbx_description
1 polymer ?
#
loop_
_entity_poly.entity_id
_entity_poly.type
_entity_poly.pdbx_seq_one_letter_code
_entity_poly.pdbx_strand_id
1 'polypeptide(L)' 'GGPVATGGPILPLNTWNHIGFTYSSTNGGRLYINGTLYSTSGPFSYSASGALVTICLAGKKIIHKYGNI' A
#
# COMPACT_ATOMS: atom_id res chain seq x y z
N GLY A 1 5.64 29.51 -4.98
CA GLY A 1 5.45 28.16 -5.54
C GLY A 1 4.04 27.72 -5.21
N GLY A 2 3.25 27.34 -6.21
CA GLY A 2 1.89 26.84 -6.00
C GLY A 2 1.88 25.44 -5.39
N PRO A 3 0.74 24.99 -4.84
CA PRO A 3 0.63 23.65 -4.30
C PRO A 3 0.89 22.63 -5.42
N VAL A 4 1.82 21.72 -5.20
CA VAL A 4 1.97 20.53 -6.04
C VAL A 4 0.70 19.72 -5.84
N ALA A 5 -0.13 19.64 -6.87
CA ALA A 5 -1.26 18.73 -6.88
C ALA A 5 -0.70 17.29 -6.83
N THR A 6 -0.63 16.72 -5.65
CA THR A 6 -0.44 15.28 -5.46
C THR A 6 -1.70 14.62 -6.03
N GLY A 7 -1.64 14.16 -7.29
CA GLY A 7 -2.76 13.58 -8.03
C GLY A 7 -3.21 12.22 -7.50
N GLY A 8 -3.54 12.15 -6.21
CA GLY A 8 -4.13 11.00 -5.55
C GLY A 8 -5.66 11.09 -5.50
N PRO A 9 -6.34 9.99 -5.12
CA PRO A 9 -7.79 9.97 -5.08
C PRO A 9 -8.27 10.83 -3.91
N ILE A 10 -9.28 11.65 -4.14
CA ILE A 10 -9.97 12.36 -3.05
C ILE A 10 -10.85 11.33 -2.34
N LEU A 11 -10.50 10.99 -1.09
CA LEU A 11 -11.28 10.09 -0.25
C LEU A 11 -12.22 10.91 0.65
N PRO A 12 -13.54 10.72 0.57
CA PRO A 12 -14.47 11.46 1.42
C PRO A 12 -14.26 11.07 2.89
N LEU A 13 -14.26 12.09 3.76
CA LEU A 13 -14.17 11.89 5.20
C LEU A 13 -15.39 11.17 5.75
N ASN A 14 -15.21 10.46 6.87
CA ASN A 14 -16.27 9.74 7.58
C ASN A 14 -17.04 8.72 6.72
N THR A 15 -16.41 8.25 5.64
CA THR A 15 -16.96 7.24 4.74
C THR A 15 -15.99 6.08 4.65
N TRP A 16 -16.51 4.85 4.77
CA TRP A 16 -15.71 3.66 4.56
C TRP A 16 -15.26 3.60 3.09
N ASN A 17 -13.95 3.56 2.89
CA ASN A 17 -13.33 3.32 1.60
C ASN A 17 -12.55 2.01 1.67
N HIS A 18 -12.81 1.10 0.74
CA HIS A 18 -12.06 -0.13 0.62
C HIS A 18 -10.77 0.12 -0.18
N ILE A 19 -9.61 -0.21 0.40
CA ILE A 19 -8.30 0.02 -0.23
C ILE A 19 -7.59 -1.33 -0.34
N GLY A 20 -7.17 -1.67 -1.55
CA GLY A 20 -6.43 -2.90 -1.84
C GLY A 20 -5.14 -2.60 -2.59
N PHE A 21 -4.06 -3.32 -2.25
CA PHE A 21 -2.81 -3.27 -3.00
C PHE A 21 -2.33 -4.68 -3.29
N THR A 22 -1.97 -4.95 -4.54
CA THR A 22 -1.35 -6.22 -4.95
C THR A 22 0.00 -5.97 -5.61
N TYR A 23 0.86 -6.97 -5.54
CA TYR A 23 2.14 -6.96 -6.24
C TYR A 23 2.36 -8.30 -6.93
N SER A 24 2.92 -8.24 -8.14
CA SER A 24 3.53 -9.39 -8.82
C SER A 24 4.80 -8.94 -9.53
N SER A 25 5.75 -9.85 -9.70
CA SER A 25 6.97 -9.58 -10.46
C SER A 25 6.69 -9.25 -11.92
N THR A 26 5.59 -9.73 -12.49
CA THR A 26 5.24 -9.49 -13.90
C THR A 26 4.47 -8.19 -14.12
N ASN A 27 3.56 -7.82 -13.22
CA ASN A 27 2.65 -6.68 -13.42
C ASN A 27 2.92 -5.48 -12.50
N GLY A 28 3.96 -5.57 -11.66
CA GLY A 28 4.26 -4.55 -10.66
C GLY A 28 3.18 -4.45 -9.58
N GLY A 29 3.12 -3.28 -8.95
CA GLY A 29 2.11 -2.92 -7.97
C GLY A 29 0.80 -2.46 -8.64
N ARG A 30 -0.34 -2.83 -8.03
CA ARG A 30 -1.68 -2.37 -8.41
C ARG A 30 -2.41 -1.87 -7.18
N LEU A 31 -2.80 -0.59 -7.19
CA LEU A 31 -3.58 0.06 -6.13
C LEU A 31 -5.04 0.16 -6.56
N TYR A 32 -5.96 -0.34 -5.72
CA TYR A 32 -7.39 -0.30 -5.93
C TYR A 32 -8.07 0.51 -4.83
N ILE A 33 -9.02 1.36 -5.22
CA ILE A 33 -9.90 2.11 -4.32
C ILE A 33 -11.35 1.74 -4.66
N ASN A 34 -12.10 1.25 -3.69
CA ASN A 34 -13.47 0.76 -3.86
C ASN A 34 -13.61 -0.22 -5.05
N GLY A 35 -12.61 -1.09 -5.22
CA GLY A 35 -12.55 -2.08 -6.31
C GLY A 35 -12.06 -1.56 -7.66
N THR A 36 -11.92 -0.24 -7.84
CA THR A 36 -11.44 0.37 -9.09
C THR A 36 -9.92 0.51 -9.07
N LEU A 37 -9.24 0.09 -10.15
CA LEU A 37 -7.80 0.28 -10.30
C LEU A 37 -7.49 1.77 -10.41
N TYR A 38 -6.71 2.28 -9.45
CA TYR A 38 -6.39 3.70 -9.36
C TYR A 38 -4.97 4.00 -9.83
N SER A 39 -3.99 3.16 -9.48
CA SER A 39 -2.59 3.39 -9.83
C SER A 39 -1.84 2.08 -10.04
N THR A 40 -0.76 2.17 -10.81
CA THR A 40 0.07 1.06 -11.23
C THR A 40 1.55 1.46 -11.16
N SER A 41 2.42 0.51 -10.84
CA SER A 41 3.84 0.65 -11.14
C SER A 41 4.22 -0.22 -12.35
N GLY A 42 5.43 0.02 -12.88
CA GLY A 42 6.09 -0.98 -13.72
C GLY A 42 6.47 -2.23 -12.90
N PRO A 43 6.85 -3.32 -13.57
CA PRO A 43 7.45 -4.49 -12.94
C PRO A 43 8.72 -4.10 -12.18
N PHE A 44 8.93 -4.67 -11.01
CA PHE A 44 10.17 -4.53 -10.26
C PHE A 44 10.46 -5.81 -9.49
N SER A 45 11.74 -6.09 -9.26
CA SER A 45 12.16 -7.19 -8.40
C SER A 45 12.28 -6.68 -6.97
N TYR A 46 11.41 -7.15 -6.09
CA TYR A 46 11.58 -6.92 -4.66
C TYR A 46 12.84 -7.66 -4.16
N SER A 47 13.85 -6.91 -3.72
CA SER A 47 15.04 -7.44 -3.06
C SER A 47 14.92 -7.17 -1.56
N ALA A 48 14.73 -8.23 -0.78
CA ALA A 48 14.63 -8.08 0.67
C ALA A 48 15.99 -7.71 1.26
N SER A 49 16.03 -6.70 2.14
CA SER A 49 17.25 -6.26 2.84
C SER A 49 17.81 -7.31 3.83
N GLY A 50 17.12 -8.43 4.06
CA GLY A 50 17.40 -9.36 5.16
C GLY A 50 16.99 -8.86 6.55
N ALA A 51 16.70 -7.56 6.69
CA ALA A 51 16.18 -6.95 7.90
C ALA A 51 14.67 -7.23 8.09
N LEU A 52 14.22 -7.21 9.35
CA LEU A 52 12.80 -7.32 9.67
C LEU A 52 12.02 -6.12 9.11
N VAL A 53 11.05 -6.40 8.24
CA VAL A 53 10.10 -5.40 7.74
C VAL A 53 8.96 -5.29 8.74
N THR A 54 8.72 -4.08 9.25
CA THR A 54 7.59 -3.78 10.13
C THR A 54 6.53 -3.01 9.35
N ILE A 55 5.28 -3.47 9.40
CA ILE A 55 4.13 -2.71 8.92
C ILE A 55 3.57 -1.89 10.09
N CYS A 56 3.36 -0.60 9.88
CA CYS A 56 2.70 0.27 10.84
C CYS A 56 1.39 0.80 10.23
N LEU A 57 0.28 0.70 10.97
CA LEU A 57 -0.99 1.34 10.61
C LEU A 57 -1.26 2.49 11.58
N ALA A 58 -1.65 3.65 11.05
CA ALA A 58 -1.91 4.85 11.85
C ALA A 58 -0.77 5.19 12.85
N GLY A 59 0.49 4.98 12.43
CA GLY A 59 1.67 5.20 13.27
C GLY A 59 1.89 4.15 14.38
N LYS A 60 1.09 3.09 14.43
CA LYS A 60 1.27 1.97 15.36
C LYS A 60 1.85 0.77 14.63
N LYS A 61 2.96 0.26 15.17
CA LYS A 61 3.58 -0.99 14.73
C LYS A 61 2.60 -2.15 14.93
N ILE A 62 2.32 -2.88 13.87
CA ILE A 62 1.69 -4.20 13.97
C ILE A 62 2.80 -5.20 14.20
N ILE A 63 2.86 -5.75 15.41
CA ILE A 63 3.81 -6.82 15.75
C ILE A 63 3.17 -8.15 15.34
N HIS A 64 3.74 -8.84 14.34
CA HIS A 64 3.48 -10.28 14.18
C HIS A 64 4.21 -11.01 15.31
N LYS A 65 3.46 -11.52 16.30
CA LYS A 65 3.95 -12.59 17.17
C LYS A 65 3.61 -13.92 16.48
N TYR A 66 4.61 -14.60 15.92
CA TYR A 66 4.44 -16.01 15.60
C TYR A 66 4.62 -16.79 16.91
N GLY A 67 3.51 -17.25 17.49
CA GLY A 67 3.52 -18.25 18.56
C GLY A 67 3.59 -19.64 17.94
N ASN A 68 4.43 -20.52 18.50
CA ASN A 68 4.42 -21.94 18.17
C ASN A 68 3.03 -22.52 18.52
N ILE A 69 2.45 -23.25 17.57
CA ILE A 69 1.36 -24.20 17.82
C ILE A 69 1.90 -25.47 18.49
#